data_AF-A0A8D8DS94-F1
#
_entry.id   AF-A0A8D8DS94-F1
#
_cell.length_a   1.000
_cell.length_b   1.000
_cell.length_c   1.000
_cell.angle_alpha   90.00
_cell.angle_beta   90.00
_cell.angle_gamma   90.00
#
_symmetry.space_group_name_H-M   'P 1'
#
loop_
_entity.id
_entity.type
_entity.pdbx_description
1 polymer ?
#
loop_
_entity_poly.entity_id
_entity_poly.type
_entity_poly.pdbx_seq_one_letter_code
_entity_poly.pdbx_strand_id
1 'polypeptide(L)'
;RTILSNDPQNWCTIDAIKVPTRGFEPSQSLSEFAASHVHTSAKMFKFLLVAALVPAMALANVAFTGCPNGAPTPASLTVNQCSGDVCILQAGQPLTATATGIVSPVGSATATAHIVARVAGLDVGFEIPPALVNACQVGIEGGCPVVAGTPFTYTLNDPSLDAPARDIEVEIEVGLTGDGGSNLGCLRFRARIQ
;
A
#
# COMPACT_ATOMS: atom_id res chain seq x y z
N ARG A 1 20.96 55.64 -19.82
CA ARG A 1 20.04 55.96 -20.93
C ARG A 1 18.80 55.10 -20.75
N THR A 2 17.61 55.67 -20.67
CA THR A 2 16.40 55.03 -20.10
C THR A 2 15.36 54.68 -21.17
N ILE A 3 14.87 53.43 -21.16
CA ILE A 3 13.53 52.89 -21.58
C ILE A 3 13.44 51.52 -20.85
N LEU A 4 12.40 51.05 -20.13
CA LEU A 4 11.04 51.52 -19.80
C LEU A 4 9.91 51.36 -20.85
N SER A 5 9.57 50.10 -21.18
CA SER A 5 8.18 49.63 -21.38
C SER A 5 8.14 48.14 -21.01
N ASN A 6 7.23 47.54 -20.24
CA ASN A 6 5.87 47.88 -19.77
C ASN A 6 4.71 47.43 -20.69
N ASP A 7 4.32 46.16 -20.50
CA ASP A 7 2.93 45.68 -20.38
C ASP A 7 2.06 45.60 -21.68
N PRO A 8 0.74 45.24 -21.65
CA PRO A 8 0.33 43.91 -22.16
C PRO A 8 -0.84 43.93 -23.17
N GLN A 9 -1.35 42.73 -23.53
CA GLN A 9 -2.42 42.47 -24.52
C GLN A 9 -1.95 42.77 -25.96
N ASN A 10 -2.42 42.13 -27.04
CA ASN A 10 -3.78 41.72 -27.41
C ASN A 10 -3.70 40.69 -28.59
N TRP A 11 -4.83 40.31 -29.21
CA TRP A 11 -5.10 39.86 -30.63
C TRP A 11 -3.95 39.31 -31.54
N CYS A 12 -4.10 38.27 -32.37
CA CYS A 12 -5.26 37.77 -33.16
C CYS A 12 -5.28 36.21 -33.17
N THR A 13 -6.41 35.51 -32.99
CA THR A 13 -7.52 35.27 -33.94
C THR A 13 -7.18 34.35 -35.14
N ILE A 14 -7.61 33.09 -35.07
CA ILE A 14 -7.91 32.20 -36.21
C ILE A 14 -9.24 31.47 -35.91
N ASP A 15 -10.02 31.18 -36.96
CA ASP A 15 -11.46 30.91 -36.92
C ASP A 15 -11.94 29.57 -36.32
N ALA A 16 -13.23 29.58 -35.95
CA ALA A 16 -13.93 28.45 -35.36
C ALA A 16 -14.29 27.34 -36.37
N ILE A 17 -13.94 26.10 -36.04
CA ILE A 17 -14.43 24.92 -36.77
C ILE A 17 -15.89 24.66 -36.38
N LYS A 18 -16.79 24.80 -37.36
CA LYS A 18 -18.25 24.72 -37.21
C LYS A 18 -18.73 23.25 -37.08
N VAL A 19 -18.88 22.77 -35.84
CA VAL A 19 -19.46 21.44 -35.56
C VAL A 19 -20.99 21.47 -35.79
N PRO A 20 -21.56 20.59 -36.64
CA PRO A 20 -22.99 20.54 -36.88
C PRO A 20 -23.72 19.72 -35.79
N THR A 21 -24.62 20.36 -35.04
CA THR A 21 -25.53 19.70 -34.11
C THR A 21 -26.62 18.91 -34.83
N ARG A 22 -26.97 17.72 -34.33
CA ARG A 22 -28.26 17.05 -34.56
C ARG A 22 -28.85 16.58 -33.23
N GLY A 23 -30.18 16.59 -33.15
CA GLY A 23 -30.94 16.00 -32.04
C GLY A 23 -30.74 14.49 -31.94
N PHE A 24 -30.87 13.84 -30.79
CA PHE A 24 -31.95 13.92 -29.77
C PHE A 24 -33.15 13.05 -30.18
N GLU A 25 -33.18 11.81 -29.68
CA GLU A 25 -34.40 11.15 -29.22
C GLU A 25 -34.03 9.97 -28.26
N PRO A 26 -34.77 9.73 -27.15
CA PRO A 26 -34.40 8.72 -26.16
C PRO A 26 -35.18 7.40 -26.34
N SER A 27 -34.48 6.29 -26.57
CA SER A 27 -35.08 4.95 -26.64
C SER A 27 -35.07 4.23 -25.29
N GLN A 28 -36.24 4.22 -24.65
CA GLN A 28 -36.83 3.15 -23.81
C GLN A 28 -35.87 2.07 -23.27
N SER A 29 -35.62 1.95 -21.97
CA SER A 29 -36.57 1.43 -20.96
C SER A 29 -37.14 0.04 -21.28
N LEU A 30 -36.55 -1.01 -20.73
CA LEU A 30 -37.28 -2.24 -20.38
C LEU A 30 -36.67 -2.88 -19.14
N SER A 31 -37.43 -2.87 -18.04
CA SER A 31 -37.16 -3.63 -16.83
C SER A 31 -37.82 -5.00 -16.95
N GLU A 32 -37.06 -6.09 -16.90
CA GLU A 32 -37.65 -7.44 -16.96
C GLU A 32 -37.85 -8.04 -15.57
N PHE A 33 -39.04 -7.79 -15.01
CA PHE A 33 -39.53 -8.44 -13.80
C PHE A 33 -40.20 -9.79 -14.18
N ALA A 34 -39.53 -10.90 -13.91
CA ALA A 34 -40.15 -12.23 -13.83
C ALA A 34 -39.43 -13.03 -12.73
N ALA A 35 -39.89 -13.09 -11.49
CA ALA A 35 -41.18 -13.61 -11.00
C ALA A 35 -41.33 -15.14 -11.18
N SER A 36 -40.83 -15.87 -10.17
CA SER A 36 -41.42 -17.09 -9.61
C SER A 36 -41.84 -18.23 -10.55
N HIS A 37 -41.02 -19.28 -10.60
CA HIS A 37 -41.52 -20.65 -10.75
C HIS A 37 -41.20 -21.48 -9.51
N VAL A 38 -42.19 -21.58 -8.61
CA VAL A 38 -42.19 -22.55 -7.52
C VAL A 38 -42.32 -23.95 -8.11
N HIS A 39 -41.35 -24.83 -7.85
CA HIS A 39 -41.51 -26.27 -8.04
C HIS A 39 -41.19 -27.03 -6.75
N THR A 40 -42.13 -26.99 -5.82
CA THR A 40 -42.08 -27.79 -4.59
C THR A 40 -42.38 -29.25 -4.89
N SER A 41 -41.39 -30.15 -4.82
CA SER A 41 -41.60 -31.45 -4.16
C SER A 41 -40.29 -32.16 -3.81
N ALA A 42 -40.32 -32.81 -2.66
CA ALA A 42 -39.20 -33.41 -1.95
C ALA A 42 -38.35 -34.41 -2.74
N LYS A 43 -37.02 -34.28 -2.57
CA LYS A 43 -36.20 -35.38 -2.03
C LYS A 43 -35.02 -34.80 -1.24
N MET A 44 -34.71 -35.44 -0.11
CA MET A 44 -33.60 -35.03 0.75
C MET A 44 -32.28 -35.42 0.08
N PHE A 45 -31.41 -34.46 -0.21
CA PHE A 45 -29.98 -34.71 -0.15
C PHE A 45 -29.24 -33.60 0.59
N LYS A 46 -28.47 -34.01 1.59
CA LYS A 46 -27.88 -33.15 2.63
C LYS A 46 -26.52 -32.61 2.19
N PHE A 47 -26.51 -31.75 1.17
CA PHE A 47 -25.29 -31.05 0.76
C PHE A 47 -25.11 -29.75 1.53
N LEU A 48 -24.07 -29.73 2.35
CA LEU A 48 -23.58 -28.57 3.09
C LEU A 48 -22.98 -27.56 2.11
N LEU A 49 -23.79 -26.63 1.59
CA LEU A 49 -23.28 -25.36 1.06
C LEU A 49 -22.92 -24.41 2.22
N VAL A 50 -21.99 -24.86 3.05
CA VAL A 50 -21.13 -23.95 3.82
C VAL A 50 -20.14 -23.38 2.82
N ALA A 51 -20.60 -22.39 2.04
CA ALA A 51 -19.70 -21.57 1.25
C ALA A 51 -18.80 -20.85 2.25
N ALA A 52 -17.52 -21.22 2.29
CA ALA A 52 -16.59 -20.62 3.20
C ALA A 52 -16.41 -19.15 2.83
N LEU A 53 -17.00 -18.25 3.63
CA LEU A 53 -16.64 -16.83 3.63
C LEU A 53 -15.23 -16.71 4.22
N VAL A 54 -14.23 -17.08 3.41
CA VAL A 54 -12.89 -16.50 3.54
C VAL A 54 -13.08 -15.00 3.35
N PRO A 55 -12.72 -14.15 4.33
CA PRO A 55 -12.80 -12.71 4.13
C PRO A 55 -11.94 -12.33 2.92
N ALA A 56 -12.54 -11.72 1.91
CA ALA A 56 -11.81 -11.19 0.77
C ALA A 56 -11.08 -9.91 1.21
N MET A 57 -9.95 -10.08 1.89
CA MET A 57 -9.26 -9.01 2.59
C MET A 57 -8.67 -8.04 1.56
N ALA A 58 -9.20 -6.82 1.52
CA ALA A 58 -8.71 -5.79 0.63
C ALA A 58 -7.28 -5.40 1.03
N LEU A 59 -6.36 -5.45 0.08
CA LEU A 59 -5.07 -4.78 0.20
C LEU A 59 -5.30 -3.28 0.03
N ALA A 60 -5.18 -2.52 1.12
CA ALA A 60 -5.40 -1.08 1.13
C ALA A 60 -4.06 -0.33 1.05
N ASN A 61 -4.07 0.82 0.36
CA ASN A 61 -2.98 1.78 0.46
C ASN A 61 -3.03 2.43 1.85
N VAL A 62 -1.97 2.30 2.63
CA VAL A 62 -1.88 2.74 4.02
C VAL A 62 -1.30 4.14 4.11
N ALA A 63 -1.79 4.97 5.04
CA ALA A 63 -1.17 6.25 5.37
C ALA A 63 0.15 6.04 6.12
N PHE A 64 1.27 6.53 5.56
CA PHE A 64 2.60 6.44 6.16
C PHE A 64 3.30 7.80 6.18
N THR A 65 4.38 7.87 6.96
CA THR A 65 5.27 9.04 7.11
C THR A 65 6.73 8.62 6.96
N GLY A 66 7.62 9.58 6.71
CA GLY A 66 9.06 9.34 6.65
C GLY A 66 9.69 9.19 8.03
N CYS A 67 10.74 8.38 8.13
CA CYS A 67 11.48 8.21 9.37
C CYS A 67 12.32 9.46 9.74
N PRO A 68 12.51 9.76 11.03
CA PRO A 68 13.24 10.95 11.48
C PRO A 68 14.75 10.94 11.15
N ASN A 69 15.28 9.81 10.65
CA ASN A 69 16.64 9.67 10.13
C ASN A 69 16.85 10.25 8.72
N GLY A 70 15.79 10.77 8.07
CA GLY A 70 15.87 11.34 6.73
C GLY A 70 16.07 10.32 5.61
N ALA A 71 15.81 9.04 5.87
CA ALA A 71 15.92 7.97 4.88
C ALA A 71 14.82 8.05 3.80
N PRO A 72 15.04 7.50 2.60
CA PRO A 72 14.05 7.50 1.51
C PRO A 72 12.74 6.80 1.87
N THR A 73 11.62 7.43 1.55
CA THR A 73 10.28 6.82 1.64
C THR A 73 9.90 6.09 0.34
N PRO A 74 9.03 5.06 0.38
CA PRO A 74 8.41 4.52 -0.83
C PRO A 74 7.45 5.53 -1.47
N ALA A 75 7.03 5.25 -2.69
CA ALA A 75 5.91 5.95 -3.35
C ALA A 75 4.54 5.46 -2.82
N SER A 76 4.44 4.20 -2.40
CA SER A 76 3.23 3.63 -1.81
C SER A 76 3.56 2.52 -0.79
N LEU A 77 2.72 2.40 0.24
CA LEU A 77 2.71 1.30 1.19
C LEU A 77 1.36 0.58 1.11
N THR A 78 1.39 -0.74 0.98
CA THR A 78 0.21 -1.61 0.96
C THR A 78 0.40 -2.71 1.99
N VAL A 79 -0.56 -2.88 2.90
CA VAL A 79 -0.46 -3.87 3.99
C VAL A 79 -1.77 -4.64 4.11
N ASN A 80 -1.71 -5.93 4.45
CA ASN A 80 -2.92 -6.72 4.73
C ASN A 80 -3.58 -6.29 6.06
N GLN A 81 -4.87 -6.62 6.23
CA GLN A 81 -5.65 -6.28 7.43
C GLN A 81 -5.79 -4.75 7.72
N CYS A 82 -5.70 -3.89 6.71
CA CYS A 82 -5.85 -2.44 6.86
C CYS A 82 -7.15 -1.91 6.25
N SER A 83 -7.84 -1.05 7.00
CA SER A 83 -9.09 -0.41 6.56
C SER A 83 -9.05 1.09 6.87
N GLY A 84 -8.53 1.88 5.93
CA GLY A 84 -8.27 3.31 6.12
C GLY A 84 -6.93 3.58 6.82
N ASP A 85 -6.85 4.66 7.59
CA ASP A 85 -5.59 5.23 8.10
C ASP A 85 -4.93 4.48 9.26
N VAL A 86 -5.54 3.39 9.76
CA VAL A 86 -5.01 2.55 10.84
C VAL A 86 -5.20 1.08 10.47
N CYS A 87 -4.10 0.32 10.48
CA CYS A 87 -4.11 -1.13 10.26
C CYS A 87 -4.55 -1.90 11.52
N ILE A 88 -5.26 -3.01 11.37
CA ILE A 88 -5.66 -3.89 12.49
C ILE A 88 -4.89 -5.20 12.39
N LEU A 89 -3.71 -5.27 13.00
CA LEU A 89 -2.83 -6.43 12.89
C LEU A 89 -3.18 -7.46 13.97
N GLN A 90 -3.57 -8.67 13.54
CA GLN A 90 -3.87 -9.77 14.44
C GLN A 90 -2.60 -10.55 14.76
N ALA A 91 -2.32 -10.76 16.05
CA ALA A 91 -1.16 -11.50 16.49
C ALA A 91 -1.23 -12.99 16.10
N GLY A 92 -0.08 -13.56 15.73
CA GLY A 92 0.02 -14.93 15.22
C GLY A 92 -0.62 -15.17 13.84
N GLN A 93 -1.29 -14.18 13.25
CA GLN A 93 -1.72 -14.23 11.85
C GLN A 93 -0.58 -13.76 10.92
N PRO A 94 -0.62 -14.12 9.62
CA PRO A 94 0.37 -13.64 8.66
C PRO A 94 0.24 -12.12 8.43
N LEU A 95 1.38 -11.43 8.40
CA LEU A 95 1.54 -10.02 8.05
C LEU A 95 2.27 -9.92 6.71
N THR A 96 1.67 -9.22 5.75
CA THR A 96 2.30 -8.88 4.48
C THR A 96 2.24 -7.38 4.26
N ALA A 97 3.41 -6.74 4.15
CA ALA A 97 3.56 -5.31 3.98
C ALA A 97 4.52 -5.00 2.81
N THR A 98 3.99 -4.45 1.73
CA THR A 98 4.71 -4.13 0.48
C THR A 98 4.89 -2.62 0.35
N ALA A 99 6.14 -2.19 0.31
CA ALA A 99 6.58 -0.81 0.08
C ALA A 99 7.18 -0.70 -1.33
N THR A 100 6.50 0.02 -2.23
CA THR A 100 6.83 0.09 -3.66
C THR A 100 7.43 1.44 -4.02
N GLY A 101 8.43 1.45 -4.90
CA GLY A 101 9.04 2.67 -5.43
C GLY A 101 9.96 3.37 -4.43
N ILE A 102 10.67 2.62 -3.59
CA ILE A 102 11.75 3.17 -2.75
C ILE A 102 12.91 3.54 -3.68
N VAL A 103 13.35 4.80 -3.66
CA VAL A 103 14.49 5.28 -4.47
C VAL A 103 15.64 5.63 -3.55
N SER A 104 16.64 4.75 -3.45
CA SER A 104 17.82 5.04 -2.62
C SER A 104 18.79 5.97 -3.33
N PRO A 105 19.36 7.00 -2.67
CA PRO A 105 20.41 7.84 -3.24
C PRO A 105 21.78 7.11 -3.30
N VAL A 106 21.89 5.93 -2.70
CA VAL A 106 23.12 5.13 -2.61
C VAL A 106 22.89 3.72 -3.14
N GLY A 107 23.94 3.10 -3.68
CA GLY A 107 23.92 1.69 -4.06
C GLY A 107 24.46 0.82 -2.92
N SER A 108 24.01 -0.43 -2.84
CA SER A 108 24.42 -1.36 -1.78
C SER A 108 24.34 -2.81 -2.24
N ALA A 109 25.35 -3.61 -1.92
CA ALA A 109 25.39 -5.06 -2.17
C ALA A 109 24.56 -5.84 -1.14
N THR A 110 24.43 -5.33 0.09
CA THR A 110 23.57 -5.91 1.13
C THR A 110 22.36 -5.03 1.47
N ALA A 111 21.36 -5.59 2.14
CA ALA A 111 20.21 -4.89 2.68
C ALA A 111 19.67 -5.67 3.89
N THR A 112 19.62 -5.00 5.03
CA THR A 112 19.22 -5.54 6.33
C THR A 112 17.92 -4.88 6.76
N ALA A 113 16.86 -5.67 6.92
CA ALA A 113 15.57 -5.18 7.42
C ALA A 113 15.61 -5.02 8.94
N HIS A 114 15.04 -3.93 9.43
CA HIS A 114 14.77 -3.71 10.84
C HIS A 114 13.35 -3.16 11.02
N ILE A 115 12.71 -3.56 12.13
CA ILE A 115 11.36 -3.15 12.52
C ILE A 115 11.43 -2.68 13.96
N VAL A 116 10.81 -1.53 14.27
CA VAL A 116 10.69 -1.02 15.63
C VAL A 116 9.26 -0.56 15.86
N ALA A 117 8.52 -1.26 16.71
CA ALA A 117 7.16 -0.87 17.10
C ALA A 117 7.20 -0.01 18.37
N ARG A 118 6.54 1.15 18.35
CA ARG A 118 6.59 2.13 19.46
C ARG A 118 5.21 2.49 20.00
N VAL A 119 5.10 2.60 21.32
CA VAL A 119 3.93 3.13 22.04
C VAL A 119 4.36 4.42 22.73
N ALA A 120 3.70 5.54 22.41
CA ALA A 120 4.05 6.87 22.91
C ALA A 120 5.56 7.23 22.76
N GLY A 121 6.23 6.68 21.74
CA GLY A 121 7.67 6.87 21.48
C GLY A 121 8.60 5.85 22.15
N LEU A 122 8.12 5.02 23.09
CA LEU A 122 8.87 3.92 23.70
C LEU A 122 8.78 2.66 22.84
N ASP A 123 9.91 1.99 22.60
CA ASP A 123 9.96 0.68 21.95
C ASP A 123 9.25 -0.39 22.80
N VAL A 124 8.44 -1.25 22.18
CA VAL A 124 7.76 -2.38 22.85
C VAL A 124 8.51 -3.71 22.72
N GLY A 125 9.67 -3.75 22.06
CA GLY A 125 10.48 -4.96 21.91
C GLY A 125 9.92 -5.92 20.87
N PHE A 126 9.59 -5.41 19.68
CA PHE A 126 9.24 -6.26 18.54
C PHE A 126 10.51 -6.82 17.88
N GLU A 127 10.68 -8.15 17.86
CA GLU A 127 11.82 -8.80 17.20
C GLU A 127 11.44 -9.27 15.80
N ILE A 128 12.17 -8.79 14.78
CA ILE A 128 12.02 -9.31 13.41
C ILE A 128 12.58 -10.75 13.33
N PRO A 129 11.82 -11.74 12.80
CA PRO A 129 12.32 -13.10 12.66
C PRO A 129 13.65 -13.16 11.88
N PRO A 130 14.69 -13.90 12.35
CA PRO A 130 16.01 -13.90 11.73
C PRO A 130 16.05 -14.25 10.23
N ALA A 131 15.05 -15.00 9.74
CA ALA A 131 14.90 -15.32 8.32
C ALA A 131 14.50 -14.10 7.45
N LEU A 132 13.89 -13.07 8.03
CA LEU A 132 13.40 -11.86 7.34
C LEU A 132 14.40 -10.69 7.40
N VAL A 133 15.44 -10.79 8.24
CA VAL A 133 16.50 -9.78 8.40
C VAL A 133 17.27 -9.55 7.09
N ASN A 134 17.52 -10.60 6.31
CA ASN A 134 18.22 -10.47 5.01
C ASN A 134 17.24 -10.05 3.90
N ALA A 135 17.01 -8.74 3.77
CA ALA A 135 16.07 -8.19 2.80
C ALA A 135 16.44 -8.54 1.35
N CYS A 136 17.74 -8.69 1.02
CA CYS A 136 18.20 -9.13 -0.30
C CYS A 136 17.72 -10.53 -0.71
N GLN A 137 17.42 -11.40 0.26
CA GLN A 137 17.11 -12.82 0.02
C GLN A 137 15.61 -13.10 0.00
N VAL A 138 14.81 -12.34 0.77
CA VAL A 138 13.39 -12.65 0.99
C VAL A 138 12.43 -11.47 0.82
N GLY A 139 12.92 -10.23 0.70
CA GLY A 139 12.08 -9.04 0.72
C GLY A 139 12.16 -8.11 -0.49
N ILE A 140 13.36 -7.87 -1.03
CA ILE A 140 13.54 -6.98 -2.19
C ILE A 140 13.20 -7.72 -3.47
N GLU A 141 12.30 -7.17 -4.29
CA GLU A 141 11.95 -7.74 -5.59
C GLU A 141 13.15 -7.69 -6.54
N GLY A 142 13.59 -8.85 -7.03
CA GLY A 142 14.83 -8.98 -7.81
C GLY A 142 16.11 -9.11 -6.97
N GLY A 143 16.03 -8.92 -5.65
CA GLY A 143 17.16 -9.04 -4.73
C GLY A 143 18.14 -7.86 -4.76
N CYS A 144 19.42 -8.15 -4.56
CA CYS A 144 20.50 -7.16 -4.48
C CYS A 144 21.55 -7.41 -5.60
N PRO A 145 22.34 -6.39 -6.01
CA PRO A 145 22.52 -5.07 -5.38
C PRO A 145 21.35 -4.09 -5.58
N VAL A 146 21.10 -3.27 -4.57
CA VAL A 146 20.28 -2.05 -4.71
C VAL A 146 21.07 -1.04 -5.53
N VAL A 147 20.45 -0.48 -6.58
CA VAL A 147 21.08 0.46 -7.50
C VAL A 147 20.67 1.90 -7.17
N ALA A 148 21.64 2.78 -7.00
CA ALA A 148 21.39 4.20 -6.69
C ALA A 148 20.48 4.86 -7.74
N GLY A 149 19.52 5.67 -7.29
CA GLY A 149 18.55 6.38 -8.13
C GLY A 149 17.52 5.49 -8.82
N THR A 150 17.55 4.17 -8.62
CA THR A 150 16.60 3.22 -9.22
C THR A 150 15.50 2.87 -8.22
N PRO A 151 14.20 2.91 -8.61
CA PRO A 151 13.11 2.47 -7.74
C PRO A 151 13.13 0.96 -7.55
N PHE A 152 12.96 0.50 -6.31
CA PHE A 152 12.75 -0.91 -5.98
C PHE A 152 11.52 -1.11 -5.08
N THR A 153 11.07 -2.37 -4.97
CA THR A 153 10.01 -2.80 -4.05
C THR A 153 10.63 -3.62 -2.92
N TYR A 154 10.13 -3.44 -1.71
CA TYR A 154 10.40 -4.33 -0.58
C TYR A 154 9.09 -4.86 -0.01
N THR A 155 8.97 -6.18 0.13
CA THR A 155 7.85 -6.85 0.80
C THR A 155 8.33 -7.57 2.05
N LEU A 156 7.86 -7.13 3.22
CA LEU A 156 7.87 -7.94 4.43
C LEU A 156 6.76 -8.98 4.31
N ASN A 157 7.10 -10.26 4.51
CA ASN A 157 6.13 -11.35 4.55
C ASN A 157 6.43 -12.24 5.77
N ASP A 158 5.77 -11.93 6.88
CA ASP A 158 5.86 -12.69 8.12
C ASP A 158 4.69 -13.69 8.20
N PRO A 159 4.95 -15.00 8.28
CA PRO A 159 3.88 -16.00 8.34
C PRO A 159 3.09 -16.01 9.66
N SER A 160 3.61 -15.42 10.75
CA SER A 160 2.92 -15.42 12.05
C SER A 160 3.47 -14.30 12.95
N LEU A 161 2.77 -13.17 12.97
CA LEU A 161 3.19 -11.94 13.65
C LEU A 161 3.36 -12.13 15.17
N ASP A 162 4.60 -12.29 15.64
CA ASP A 162 4.91 -12.37 17.07
C ASP A 162 5.20 -10.97 17.66
N ALA A 163 4.13 -10.30 18.09
CA ALA A 163 4.24 -9.09 18.89
C ALA A 163 4.08 -9.41 20.38
N PRO A 164 4.81 -8.75 21.30
CA PRO A 164 4.57 -8.87 22.74
C PRO A 164 3.36 -8.06 23.23
N ALA A 165 2.96 -7.01 22.50
CA ALA A 165 1.87 -6.11 22.88
C ALA A 165 0.51 -6.53 22.28
N ARG A 166 -0.59 -6.32 23.02
CA ARG A 166 -1.98 -6.60 22.62
C ARG A 166 -2.87 -5.39 22.91
N ASP A 167 -3.96 -5.26 22.17
CA ASP A 167 -5.01 -4.25 22.34
C ASP A 167 -4.55 -2.77 22.39
N ILE A 168 -3.43 -2.47 21.74
CA ILE A 168 -2.81 -1.14 21.77
C ILE A 168 -2.48 -0.63 20.36
N GLU A 169 -2.57 0.70 20.18
CA GLU A 169 -2.08 1.37 18.99
C GLU A 169 -0.56 1.57 19.09
N VAL A 170 0.14 1.09 18.08
CA VAL A 170 1.59 1.20 17.90
C VAL A 170 1.91 2.01 16.65
N GLU A 171 3.03 2.71 16.67
CA GLU A 171 3.67 3.25 15.49
C GLU A 171 4.77 2.28 15.05
N ILE A 172 4.64 1.69 13.87
CA ILE A 172 5.61 0.72 13.32
C ILE A 172 6.56 1.46 12.39
N GLU A 173 7.82 1.54 12.79
CA GLU A 173 8.94 1.97 11.94
C GLU A 173 9.52 0.74 11.23
N VAL A 174 9.60 0.78 9.89
CA VAL A 174 10.19 -0.28 9.06
C VAL A 174 11.28 0.35 8.20
N GLY A 175 12.50 -0.18 8.28
CA GLY A 175 13.66 0.37 7.58
C GLY A 175 14.60 -0.67 7.00
N LEU A 176 15.42 -0.21 6.04
CA LEU A 176 16.41 -0.99 5.31
C LEU A 176 17.79 -0.34 5.45
N THR A 177 18.74 -1.06 6.01
CA THR A 177 20.13 -0.63 6.18
C THR A 177 21.06 -1.44 5.28
N GLY A 178 21.84 -0.76 4.45
CA GLY A 178 22.80 -1.35 3.53
C GLY A 178 24.25 -1.29 4.02
N ASP A 179 25.16 -1.48 3.08
CA ASP A 179 26.61 -1.47 3.27
C ASP A 179 27.05 -0.20 4.02
N GLY A 180 27.99 -0.36 4.96
CA GLY A 180 28.52 0.74 5.77
C GLY A 180 27.52 1.38 6.74
N GLY A 181 26.34 0.80 6.96
CA GLY A 181 25.28 1.40 7.78
C GLY A 181 24.45 2.44 7.03
N SER A 182 24.45 2.41 5.69
CA SER A 182 23.71 3.35 4.85
C SER A 182 22.19 3.11 4.91
N ASN A 183 21.39 4.17 4.90
CA ASN A 183 19.92 4.06 4.91
C ASN A 183 19.38 3.93 3.48
N LEU A 184 18.86 2.75 3.13
CA LEU A 184 18.33 2.47 1.78
C LEU A 184 16.89 2.95 1.62
N GLY A 185 16.09 2.83 2.68
CA GLY A 185 14.74 3.37 2.79
C GLY A 185 14.17 3.17 4.20
N CYS A 186 13.17 3.96 4.60
CA CYS A 186 12.47 3.82 5.88
C CYS A 186 11.10 4.50 5.84
N LEU A 187 10.12 3.90 6.52
CA LEU A 187 8.77 4.45 6.69
C LEU A 187 8.23 4.21 8.10
N ARG A 188 7.22 4.99 8.50
CA ARG A 188 6.45 4.84 9.75
C ARG A 188 4.96 4.85 9.46
N PHE A 189 4.21 3.88 9.98
CA PHE A 189 2.74 3.83 9.87
C PHE A 189 2.11 3.43 11.21
N ARG A 190 0.80 3.67 11.37
CA ARG A 190 0.07 3.36 12.61
C ARG A 190 -0.75 2.08 12.45
N ALA A 191 -0.69 1.24 13.47
CA ALA A 191 -1.40 -0.03 13.54
C ALA A 191 -1.93 -0.27 14.95
N ARG A 192 -3.06 -0.96 15.09
CA ARG A 192 -3.53 -1.53 16.34
C ARG A 192 -3.24 -3.02 16.33
N ILE A 193 -2.57 -3.52 17.35
CA ILE A 193 -2.34 -4.97 17.53
C ILE A 193 -3.52 -5.56 18.32
N GLN A 194 -4.02 -6.71 17.88
CA GLN A 194 -5.08 -7.50 18.54
C GLN A 194 -4.59 -8.93 18.78
#